data_AF-A0A1Q5QUU8-F1
#
_entry.id   AF-A0A1Q5QUU8-F1
#
_cell.length_a   1.000
_cell.length_b   1.000
_cell.length_c   1.000
_cell.angle_alpha   90.00
_cell.angle_beta   90.00
_cell.angle_gamma   90.00
#
_symmetry.space_group_name_H-M   'P 1'
#
loop_
_entity.id
_entity.type
_entity.pdbx_description
1 polymer ?
#
loop_
_entity_poly.entity_id
_entity_poly.type
_entity_poly.pdbx_seq_one_letter_code
_entity_poly.pdbx_strand_id
1 'polypeptide(L)'
;SDSNGNEVSGSSETAASIVSFETSFHQDLNGDGLIGPPQSASATVIEAFGATKLDQIGSGFFMDPVAGNAGTGPELRFGGSVVIAGQFGSSWTLLGAEQTSSGYEVAWKNTATGSFTVWNTDSNGNEVSGSSETAASIVSFETSFHQDLNGDGVIGPPQSPSATVIEAFGATKLDQIGNNYFMDPVAGNAGTGPELRFGGSVVIAGQFGSSWTLLGAE
;
A
#
# COMPACT_ATOMS: atom_id res chain seq x y z
N SER A 1 48.92 18.42 19.31
CA SER A 1 49.89 19.49 18.96
C SER A 1 51.28 19.01 19.31
N ASP A 2 52.26 19.20 18.44
CA ASP A 2 53.64 19.27 18.89
C ASP A 2 53.95 20.70 19.34
N SER A 3 55.13 20.90 19.93
CA SER A 3 55.53 22.11 20.63
C SER A 3 55.73 23.36 19.76
N ASN A 4 55.33 23.35 18.48
CA ASN A 4 55.47 24.49 17.57
C ASN A 4 54.15 25.03 16.99
N GLY A 5 52.98 24.56 17.47
CA GLY A 5 51.71 25.23 17.16
C GLY A 5 51.28 25.21 15.70
N ASN A 6 51.80 24.30 14.87
CA ASN A 6 51.23 24.02 13.56
C ASN A 6 50.13 22.96 13.71
N GLU A 7 48.95 23.27 13.20
CA GLU A 7 47.86 22.30 13.06
C GLU A 7 48.33 21.19 12.11
N VAL A 8 48.39 19.99 12.67
CA VAL A 8 48.46 18.73 11.92
C VAL A 8 47.28 18.76 10.97
N SER A 9 47.55 18.69 9.66
CA SER A 9 46.54 18.49 8.62
C SER A 9 45.78 17.20 8.94
N GLY A 10 44.71 17.34 9.71
CA GLY A 10 43.73 16.30 9.98
C GLY A 10 43.04 15.97 8.67
N SER A 11 42.82 14.68 8.47
CA SER A 11 41.98 14.10 7.43
C SER A 11 40.81 15.01 7.04
N SER A 12 40.57 15.13 5.73
CA SER A 12 39.35 15.69 5.15
C SER A 12 38.13 14.90 5.64
N GLU A 13 37.72 15.19 6.87
CA GLU A 13 36.46 14.82 7.46
C GLU A 13 35.37 15.50 6.63
N THR A 14 34.56 14.68 5.96
CA THR A 14 33.48 15.19 5.10
C THR A 14 32.49 15.97 5.96
N ALA A 15 31.75 16.92 5.39
CA ALA A 15 30.78 17.74 6.13
C ALA A 15 29.80 16.90 7.00
N ALA A 16 29.49 15.67 6.57
CA ALA A 16 28.68 14.72 7.33
C ALA A 16 29.30 14.26 8.67
N SER A 17 30.63 14.17 8.79
CA SER A 17 31.26 13.77 10.06
C SER A 17 31.29 14.91 11.07
N ILE A 18 31.55 16.15 10.62
CA ILE A 18 31.52 17.36 11.47
C ILE A 18 30.11 17.61 12.05
N VAL A 19 29.07 17.44 11.23
CA VAL A 19 27.67 17.60 11.64
C VAL A 19 27.28 16.68 12.81
N SER A 20 27.81 15.46 12.86
CA SER A 20 27.52 14.51 13.95
C SER A 20 28.07 14.95 15.31
N PHE A 21 29.11 15.78 15.32
CA PHE A 21 29.73 16.31 16.53
C PHE A 21 29.00 17.55 17.07
N GLU A 22 28.33 18.32 16.21
CA GLU A 22 27.60 19.54 16.61
C GLU A 22 26.54 19.25 17.69
N THR A 23 25.81 18.16 17.55
CA THR A 23 24.79 17.73 18.54
C THR A 23 25.40 17.38 19.90
N SER A 24 26.64 16.88 19.93
CA SER A 24 27.33 16.53 21.18
C SER A 24 27.93 17.75 21.87
N PHE A 25 28.47 18.70 21.09
CA PHE A 25 29.13 19.89 21.61
C PHE A 25 28.20 21.11 21.75
N HIS A 26 26.97 21.02 21.25
CA HIS A 26 25.99 22.12 21.23
C HIS A 26 26.57 23.40 20.60
N GLN A 27 27.39 23.23 19.56
CA GLN A 27 28.04 24.31 18.82
C GLN A 27 27.89 24.09 17.31
N ASP A 28 27.77 25.19 16.57
CA ASP A 28 27.76 25.22 15.11
C ASP A 28 29.21 25.17 14.63
N LEU A 29 29.68 23.95 14.36
CA LEU A 29 31.10 23.68 14.06
C LEU A 29 31.43 23.98 12.59
N ASN A 30 30.43 24.01 11.72
CA ASN A 30 30.60 24.17 10.28
C ASN A 30 30.23 25.60 9.79
N GLY A 31 29.60 26.42 10.63
CA GLY A 31 29.25 27.81 10.36
C GLY A 31 27.98 28.00 9.52
N ASP A 32 27.09 27.01 9.45
CA ASP A 32 25.83 27.05 8.69
C ASP A 32 24.65 27.64 9.47
N GLY A 33 24.84 27.97 10.75
CA GLY A 33 23.84 28.54 11.63
C GLY A 33 22.92 27.51 12.29
N LEU A 34 23.20 26.21 12.16
CA LEU A 34 22.45 25.11 12.75
C LEU A 34 23.32 24.29 13.72
N ILE A 35 22.66 23.55 14.63
CA ILE A 35 23.31 22.59 15.52
C ILE A 35 22.83 21.19 15.11
N GLY A 36 23.68 20.42 14.44
CA GLY A 36 23.31 19.13 13.88
C GLY A 36 22.85 19.24 12.42
N PRO A 37 22.38 18.14 11.81
CA PRO A 37 22.12 18.11 10.38
C PRO A 37 21.11 19.16 9.97
N PRO A 38 21.23 19.74 8.75
CA PRO A 38 20.29 20.73 8.26
C PRO A 38 18.88 20.19 8.41
N GLN A 39 18.02 20.93 9.11
CA GLN A 39 16.64 20.54 9.31
C GLN A 39 15.98 20.49 7.93
N SER A 40 15.83 19.27 7.40
CA SER A 40 15.25 18.97 6.09
C SER A 40 13.97 19.77 5.90
N ALA A 41 13.75 20.25 4.67
CA ALA A 41 12.47 20.81 4.25
C ALA A 41 11.31 19.99 4.83
N SER A 42 10.30 20.65 5.41
CA SER A 42 9.18 19.98 6.07
C SER A 42 8.62 18.88 5.17
N ALA A 43 8.77 17.62 5.59
CA ALA A 43 8.23 16.49 4.86
C ALA A 43 6.70 16.53 4.92
N THR A 44 6.05 16.26 3.79
CA THR A 44 4.61 16.04 3.71
C THR A 44 4.37 14.56 3.48
N VAL A 45 3.81 13.88 4.47
CA VAL A 45 3.39 12.48 4.32
C VAL A 45 2.22 12.43 3.34
N ILE A 46 2.42 11.74 2.21
CA ILE A 46 1.35 11.46 1.23
C ILE A 46 0.54 10.26 1.71
N GLU A 47 1.24 9.23 2.20
CA GLU A 47 0.66 7.93 2.53
C GLU A 47 1.57 7.19 3.51
N ALA A 48 1.00 6.42 4.45
CA ALA A 48 1.75 5.75 5.53
C ALA A 48 1.07 4.47 6.05
N PHE A 49 0.41 3.72 5.16
CA PHE A 49 -0.09 2.37 5.39
C PHE A 49 1.03 1.34 5.14
N GLY A 50 0.78 0.09 5.55
CA GLY A 50 1.75 -0.99 5.41
C GLY A 50 3.11 -0.74 6.03
N ALA A 51 4.17 -1.07 5.30
CA ALA A 51 5.56 -1.01 5.79
C ALA A 51 6.34 0.19 5.23
N THR A 52 5.83 0.79 4.14
CA THR A 52 6.46 1.93 3.46
C THR A 52 5.52 3.12 3.52
N LYS A 53 6.05 4.30 3.85
CA LYS A 53 5.35 5.57 3.72
C LYS A 53 5.95 6.33 2.55
N LEU A 54 5.11 7.10 1.87
CA LEU A 54 5.52 7.97 0.78
C LEU A 54 5.56 9.41 1.29
N ASP A 55 6.75 10.01 1.29
CA ASP A 55 6.96 11.38 1.75
C ASP A 55 7.32 12.30 0.57
N GLN A 56 6.74 13.50 0.54
CA GLN A 56 7.24 14.57 -0.30
C GLN A 56 8.18 15.47 0.52
N ILE A 57 9.42 15.60 0.07
CA ILE A 57 10.43 16.47 0.68
C ILE A 57 10.90 17.47 -0.37
N GLY A 58 10.59 18.75 -0.14
CA GLY A 58 10.73 19.76 -1.19
C GLY A 58 9.87 19.41 -2.40
N SER A 59 10.50 19.21 -3.56
CA SER A 59 9.81 18.76 -4.77
C SER A 59 9.91 17.26 -5.04
N GLY A 60 10.80 16.53 -4.36
CA GLY A 60 11.04 15.10 -4.58
C GLY A 60 10.16 14.20 -3.72
N PHE A 61 10.13 12.91 -4.05
CA PHE A 61 9.34 11.90 -3.35
C PHE A 61 10.22 10.76 -2.84
N PHE A 62 10.04 10.36 -1.59
CA PHE A 62 10.84 9.36 -0.90
C PHE A 62 9.98 8.18 -0.42
N MET A 63 10.46 6.96 -0.65
CA MET A 63 9.81 5.72 -0.21
C MET A 63 10.46 5.27 1.10
N ASP A 64 9.97 5.81 2.21
CA ASP A 64 10.54 5.64 3.53
C ASP A 64 9.94 4.45 4.28
N PRO A 65 10.67 3.76 5.18
CA PRO A 65 10.04 2.85 6.12
C PRO A 65 9.03 3.62 6.99
N VAL A 66 7.82 3.09 7.23
CA VAL A 66 6.78 3.77 8.04
C VAL A 66 7.31 4.15 9.42
N ALA A 67 8.06 3.25 10.08
CA ALA A 67 8.65 3.49 11.40
C ALA A 67 9.92 4.38 11.38
N GLY A 68 10.42 4.74 10.19
CA GLY A 68 11.62 5.56 10.02
C GLY A 68 11.34 7.06 10.00
N ASN A 69 12.40 7.86 9.91
CA ASN A 69 12.29 9.30 9.62
C ASN A 69 12.01 9.51 8.11
N ALA A 70 11.52 10.69 7.75
CA ALA A 70 11.38 11.06 6.34
C ALA A 70 12.76 11.25 5.68
N GLY A 71 12.89 10.84 4.41
CA GLY A 71 14.10 11.00 3.60
C GLY A 71 15.21 9.98 3.90
N THR A 72 14.89 8.89 4.60
CA THR A 72 15.81 7.79 4.89
C THR A 72 15.79 6.68 3.83
N GLY A 73 14.70 6.55 3.10
CA GLY A 73 14.51 5.62 1.99
C GLY A 73 14.96 6.20 0.64
N PRO A 74 14.87 5.39 -0.43
CA PRO A 74 15.24 5.85 -1.77
C PRO A 74 14.30 6.94 -2.28
N GLU A 75 14.87 7.85 -3.07
CA GLU A 75 14.13 8.87 -3.80
C GLU A 75 13.60 8.29 -5.12
N LEU A 76 12.34 8.57 -5.45
CA LEU A 76 11.70 8.08 -6.66
C LEU A 76 12.36 8.69 -7.90
N ARG A 77 12.69 7.84 -8.88
CA ARG A 77 13.41 8.22 -10.09
C ARG A 77 12.74 7.66 -11.34
N PHE A 78 12.82 8.42 -12.42
CA PHE A 78 12.39 8.02 -13.76
C PHE A 78 13.49 8.35 -14.76
N GLY A 79 13.95 7.35 -15.52
CA GLY A 79 15.08 7.52 -16.44
C GLY A 79 16.37 8.00 -15.75
N GLY A 80 16.60 7.60 -14.49
CA GLY A 80 17.75 7.97 -13.67
C GLY A 80 17.70 9.37 -13.04
N SER A 81 16.67 10.18 -13.36
CA SER A 81 16.45 11.50 -12.78
C SER A 81 15.38 11.46 -11.69
N VAL A 82 15.51 12.31 -10.68
CA VAL A 82 14.52 12.43 -9.59
C VAL A 82 13.16 12.83 -10.15
N VAL A 83 12.13 12.14 -9.69
CA VAL A 83 10.74 12.51 -9.95
C VAL A 83 10.35 13.67 -9.06
N ILE A 84 9.86 14.75 -9.67
CA ILE A 84 9.44 15.94 -8.93
C ILE A 84 7.96 16.24 -9.08
N ALA A 85 7.38 16.88 -8.07
CA ALA A 85 5.97 17.27 -8.06
C ALA A 85 5.60 18.08 -9.31
N GLY A 86 4.54 17.66 -10.00
CA GLY A 86 4.05 18.30 -11.22
C GLY A 86 4.80 17.94 -12.50
N GLN A 87 5.86 17.12 -12.46
CA GLN A 87 6.64 16.72 -13.64
C GLN A 87 5.80 16.09 -14.75
N PHE A 88 4.84 15.25 -14.38
CA PHE A 88 3.95 14.55 -15.33
C PHE A 88 2.63 15.30 -15.56
N GLY A 89 2.55 16.56 -15.16
CA GLY A 89 1.34 17.39 -15.21
C GLY A 89 0.54 17.34 -13.91
N SER A 90 -0.26 18.39 -13.68
CA SER A 90 -0.99 18.59 -12.42
C SER A 90 -2.11 17.58 -12.16
N SER A 91 -2.52 16.83 -13.18
CA SER A 91 -3.57 15.81 -13.04
C SER A 91 -3.05 14.51 -12.41
N TRP A 92 -1.74 14.27 -12.44
CA TRP A 92 -1.14 13.05 -11.88
C TRP A 92 -0.71 13.28 -10.44
N THR A 93 -1.19 12.41 -9.56
CA THR A 93 -0.88 12.43 -8.13
C THR A 93 -0.42 11.04 -7.71
N LEU A 94 0.61 11.00 -6.87
CA LEU A 94 0.98 9.79 -6.16
C LEU A 94 -0.07 9.44 -5.10
N LEU A 95 -0.38 8.15 -4.96
CA LEU A 95 -1.29 7.64 -3.95
C LEU A 95 -0.56 6.96 -2.79
N GLY A 96 0.54 6.26 -3.07
CA GLY A 96 1.29 5.53 -2.07
C GLY A 96 2.42 4.71 -2.68
N ALA A 97 3.22 4.09 -1.83
CA ALA A 97 4.31 3.21 -2.24
C ALA A 97 4.47 2.05 -1.27
N GLU A 98 4.83 0.87 -1.76
CA GLU A 98 5.10 -0.30 -0.92
C GLU A 98 6.33 -1.06 -1.36
N GLN A 99 7.13 -1.46 -0.37
CA GLN A 99 8.33 -2.25 -0.60
C GLN A 99 7.95 -3.66 -1.06
N THR A 100 8.59 -4.11 -2.14
CA THR A 100 8.50 -5.47 -2.65
C THR A 100 9.83 -6.21 -2.45
N SER A 101 9.88 -7.48 -2.85
CA SER A 101 11.11 -8.27 -2.81
C SER A 101 12.23 -7.75 -3.73
N SER A 102 11.91 -6.92 -4.72
CA SER A 102 12.86 -6.45 -5.76
C SER A 102 13.00 -4.92 -5.83
N GLY A 103 12.24 -4.18 -5.03
CA GLY A 103 12.20 -2.72 -5.05
C GLY A 103 10.92 -2.20 -4.43
N TYR A 104 10.17 -1.37 -5.15
CA TYR A 104 8.91 -0.80 -4.66
C TYR A 104 7.82 -0.81 -5.73
N GLU A 105 6.58 -0.97 -5.32
CA GLU A 105 5.40 -0.58 -6.09
C GLU A 105 5.06 0.87 -5.76
N VAL A 106 4.66 1.67 -6.76
CA VAL A 106 4.28 3.07 -6.57
C VAL A 106 3.01 3.36 -7.35
N ALA A 107 1.93 3.69 -6.66
CA ALA A 107 0.63 3.94 -7.25
C ALA A 107 0.43 5.42 -7.60
N TRP A 108 -0.04 5.67 -8.82
CA TRP A 108 -0.39 6.98 -9.34
C TRP A 108 -1.86 7.01 -9.78
N LYS A 109 -2.50 8.16 -9.61
CA LYS A 109 -3.84 8.46 -10.13
C LYS A 109 -3.81 9.66 -11.05
N ASN A 110 -4.46 9.52 -12.19
CA ASN A 110 -4.80 10.65 -13.04
C ASN A 110 -6.18 11.17 -12.64
N THR A 111 -6.22 12.24 -11.85
CA THR A 111 -7.45 12.83 -11.33
C THR A 111 -8.38 13.40 -12.41
N ALA A 112 -7.86 13.71 -13.61
CA ALA A 112 -8.68 14.21 -14.72
C ALA A 112 -9.43 13.10 -15.46
N THR A 113 -8.89 11.87 -15.49
CA THR A 113 -9.47 10.73 -16.22
C THR A 113 -10.00 9.62 -15.32
N GLY A 114 -9.58 9.59 -14.06
CA GLY A 114 -9.86 8.50 -13.12
C GLY A 114 -9.01 7.24 -13.34
N SER A 115 -8.09 7.25 -14.31
CA SER A 115 -7.18 6.12 -14.56
C SER A 115 -6.05 6.07 -13.55
N PHE A 116 -5.47 4.88 -13.39
CA PHE A 116 -4.37 4.63 -12.48
C PHE A 116 -3.14 4.15 -13.24
N THR A 117 -1.99 4.22 -12.61
CA THR A 117 -0.76 3.58 -13.08
C THR A 117 0.02 3.09 -11.88
N VAL A 118 0.50 1.84 -11.92
CA VAL A 118 1.40 1.30 -10.91
C VAL A 118 2.77 1.15 -11.53
N TRP A 119 3.77 1.78 -10.91
CA TRP A 119 5.16 1.58 -11.27
C TRP A 119 5.78 0.53 -10.37
N ASN A 120 6.67 -0.27 -10.95
CA ASN A 120 7.65 -1.04 -10.21
C ASN A 120 8.99 -0.34 -10.32
N THR A 121 9.70 -0.24 -9.21
CA THR A 121 11.05 0.31 -9.13
C THR A 121 12.05 -0.78 -8.77
N ASP A 122 13.34 -0.49 -8.99
CA ASP A 122 14.42 -1.21 -8.32
C ASP A 122 14.55 -0.76 -6.83
N SER A 123 15.43 -1.40 -6.07
CA SER A 123 15.67 -1.06 -4.66
C SER A 123 16.25 0.36 -4.44
N ASN A 124 16.67 1.06 -5.49
CA ASN A 124 17.17 2.42 -5.43
C ASN A 124 16.11 3.45 -5.86
N GLY A 125 14.86 3.02 -6.10
CA GLY A 125 13.76 3.88 -6.49
C GLY A 125 13.71 4.23 -7.98
N ASN A 126 14.53 3.62 -8.83
CA ASN A 126 14.42 3.82 -10.29
C ASN A 126 13.26 3.02 -10.84
N GLU A 127 12.34 3.68 -11.54
CA GLU A 127 11.31 2.99 -12.32
C GLU A 127 11.94 2.03 -13.33
N VAL A 128 11.44 0.78 -13.33
CA VAL A 128 11.87 -0.29 -14.23
C VAL A 128 10.74 -0.78 -15.13
N SER A 129 9.49 -0.64 -14.69
CA SER A 129 8.30 -0.92 -15.49
C SER A 129 7.08 -0.24 -14.89
N GLY A 130 6.02 -0.09 -15.69
CA GLY A 130 4.71 0.34 -15.20
C GLY A 130 3.56 -0.29 -15.97
N SER A 131 2.41 -0.38 -15.31
CA SER A 131 1.15 -0.83 -15.91
C SER A 131 0.07 0.23 -15.75
N SER A 132 -0.74 0.41 -16.79
CA SER A 132 -1.92 1.28 -16.73
C SER A 132 -3.11 0.49 -16.23
N GLU A 133 -3.83 1.04 -15.26
CA GLU A 133 -4.92 0.37 -14.57
C GLU A 133 -6.22 1.19 -14.65
N THR A 134 -7.34 0.48 -14.59
CA THR A 134 -8.69 1.03 -14.42
C THR A 134 -9.12 0.86 -12.97
N ALA A 135 -10.23 1.50 -12.57
CA ALA A 135 -10.84 1.26 -11.26
C ALA A 135 -11.15 -0.23 -10.99
N ALA A 136 -11.39 -1.04 -12.02
CA ALA A 136 -11.65 -2.47 -11.86
C ALA A 136 -10.38 -3.32 -11.74
N SER A 137 -9.28 -2.91 -12.39
CA SER A 137 -8.04 -3.69 -12.40
C SER A 137 -7.07 -3.30 -11.29
N ILE A 138 -7.13 -2.05 -10.80
CA ILE A 138 -6.29 -1.57 -9.67
C ILE A 138 -6.56 -2.34 -8.37
N VAL A 139 -7.73 -2.97 -8.26
CA VAL A 139 -8.17 -3.79 -7.12
C VAL A 139 -7.20 -4.94 -6.80
N SER A 140 -6.46 -5.45 -7.79
CA SER A 140 -5.44 -6.48 -7.53
C SER A 140 -4.23 -5.99 -6.73
N PHE A 141 -4.00 -4.67 -6.67
CA PHE A 141 -2.89 -4.04 -5.96
C PHE A 141 -3.27 -3.56 -4.56
N GLU A 142 -4.56 -3.37 -4.28
CA GLU A 142 -5.05 -2.79 -3.02
C GLU A 142 -4.57 -3.54 -1.78
N THR A 143 -4.48 -4.87 -1.84
CA THR A 143 -3.93 -5.67 -0.74
C THR A 143 -2.45 -5.40 -0.50
N SER A 144 -1.67 -5.13 -1.56
CA SER A 144 -0.26 -4.76 -1.46
C SER A 144 -0.11 -3.40 -0.80
N PHE A 145 -0.89 -2.41 -1.28
CA PHE A 145 -0.91 -1.03 -0.78
C PHE A 145 -1.65 -0.81 0.54
N HIS A 146 -2.33 -1.84 1.05
CA HIS A 146 -3.18 -1.76 2.25
C HIS A 146 -4.23 -0.64 2.18
N GLN A 147 -4.74 -0.36 0.98
CA GLN A 147 -5.59 0.79 0.68
C GLN A 147 -6.70 0.42 -0.29
N ASP A 148 -7.86 1.04 -0.12
CA ASP A 148 -8.95 1.05 -1.10
C ASP A 148 -8.64 2.15 -2.14
N LEU A 149 -7.96 1.78 -3.22
CA LEU A 149 -7.43 2.72 -4.21
C LEU A 149 -8.53 3.21 -5.16
N ASN A 150 -9.51 2.35 -5.45
CA ASN A 150 -10.61 2.66 -6.35
C ASN A 150 -11.77 3.39 -5.65
N GLY A 151 -11.85 3.34 -4.31
CA GLY A 151 -12.85 3.97 -3.47
C GLY A 151 -14.18 3.22 -3.38
N ASP A 152 -14.17 1.89 -3.55
CA ASP A 152 -15.38 1.06 -3.49
C ASP A 152 -15.74 0.57 -2.08
N GLY A 153 -14.90 0.87 -1.09
CA GLY A 153 -15.05 0.52 0.32
C GLY A 153 -14.46 -0.84 0.68
N VAL A 154 -13.82 -1.55 -0.25
CA VAL A 154 -13.18 -2.84 -0.04
C VAL A 154 -11.70 -2.73 -0.37
N ILE A 155 -10.85 -3.43 0.38
CA ILE A 155 -9.43 -3.59 0.03
C ILE A 155 -9.28 -4.95 -0.65
N GLY A 156 -8.90 -4.93 -1.92
CA GLY A 156 -8.67 -6.13 -2.70
C GLY A 156 -9.93 -6.62 -3.43
N PRO A 157 -9.84 -7.75 -4.15
CA PRO A 157 -10.94 -8.22 -4.98
C PRO A 157 -12.20 -8.48 -4.14
N PRO A 158 -13.41 -8.22 -4.70
CA PRO A 158 -14.67 -8.51 -4.01
C PRO A 158 -14.66 -9.94 -3.48
N GLN A 159 -14.77 -10.09 -2.16
CA GLN A 159 -14.83 -11.41 -1.57
C GLN A 159 -16.16 -12.06 -1.97
N SER A 160 -16.10 -13.26 -2.54
CA SER A 160 -17.30 -14.08 -2.70
C SER A 160 -17.87 -14.34 -1.31
N PRO A 161 -19.21 -14.23 -1.12
CA PRO A 161 -19.80 -14.47 0.19
C PRO A 161 -19.42 -15.87 0.67
N SER A 162 -18.90 -15.96 1.90
CA SER A 162 -18.52 -17.24 2.48
C SER A 162 -19.76 -18.13 2.63
N ALA A 163 -19.60 -19.40 2.30
CA ALA A 163 -20.64 -20.39 2.52
C ALA A 163 -20.75 -20.72 4.02
N THR A 164 -21.96 -20.69 4.55
CA THR A 164 -22.28 -21.22 5.86
C THR A 164 -22.93 -22.60 5.68
N VAL A 165 -22.26 -23.65 6.14
CA VAL A 165 -22.85 -24.99 6.18
C VAL A 165 -23.92 -25.00 7.27
N ILE A 166 -25.18 -25.19 6.89
CA ILE A 166 -26.31 -25.32 7.82
C ILE A 166 -26.36 -26.75 8.36
N GLU A 167 -26.17 -27.72 7.49
CA GLU A 167 -26.28 -29.14 7.78
C GLU A 167 -25.52 -29.94 6.72
N ALA A 168 -24.89 -31.05 7.12
CA ALA A 168 -24.01 -31.84 6.25
C ALA A 168 -23.98 -33.33 6.63
N PHE A 169 -25.14 -33.92 6.88
CA PHE A 169 -25.31 -35.35 7.08
C PHE A 169 -25.76 -36.03 5.78
N GLY A 170 -25.38 -37.29 5.60
CA GLY A 170 -25.76 -38.04 4.40
C GLY A 170 -24.94 -37.67 3.16
N ALA A 171 -25.58 -37.60 2.00
CA ALA A 171 -24.94 -37.33 0.71
C ALA A 171 -25.06 -35.86 0.27
N THR A 172 -26.04 -35.15 0.82
CA THR A 172 -26.37 -33.75 0.51
C THR A 172 -26.08 -32.91 1.75
N LYS A 173 -25.56 -31.69 1.56
CA LYS A 173 -25.44 -30.66 2.58
C LYS A 173 -26.22 -29.43 2.14
N LEU A 174 -26.70 -28.67 3.11
CA LEU A 174 -27.33 -27.39 2.86
C LEU A 174 -26.34 -26.26 3.18
N ASP A 175 -25.94 -25.52 2.16
CA ASP A 175 -25.04 -24.38 2.27
C ASP A 175 -25.81 -23.07 2.03
N GLN A 176 -25.60 -22.06 2.88
CA GLN A 176 -26.07 -20.69 2.64
C GLN A 176 -24.93 -19.85 2.09
N ILE A 177 -25.12 -19.25 0.91
CA ILE A 177 -24.15 -18.35 0.26
C ILE A 177 -24.86 -17.02 0.00
N GLY A 178 -24.43 -15.98 0.73
CA GLY A 178 -25.14 -14.72 0.76
C GLY A 178 -26.58 -14.93 1.26
N ASN A 179 -27.56 -14.56 0.44
CA ASN A 179 -28.97 -14.74 0.77
C ASN A 179 -29.56 -16.03 0.20
N ASN A 180 -28.82 -16.83 -0.58
CA ASN A 180 -29.35 -17.99 -1.28
C ASN A 180 -28.93 -19.27 -0.56
N TYR A 181 -29.71 -20.34 -0.76
CA TYR A 181 -29.43 -21.66 -0.20
C TYR A 181 -29.16 -22.67 -1.33
N PHE A 182 -28.15 -23.51 -1.15
CA PHE A 182 -27.68 -24.50 -2.13
C PHE A 182 -27.71 -25.90 -1.52
N MET A 183 -28.18 -26.88 -2.29
CA MET A 183 -28.14 -28.29 -1.94
C MET A 183 -26.92 -28.92 -2.61
N ASP A 184 -25.81 -28.97 -1.88
CA ASP A 184 -24.51 -29.39 -2.40
C ASP A 184 -24.20 -30.85 -2.02
N PRO A 185 -23.37 -31.58 -2.77
CA PRO A 185 -22.83 -32.84 -2.28
C PRO A 185 -21.98 -32.60 -1.02
N VAL A 186 -22.09 -33.46 0.01
CA VAL A 186 -21.30 -33.31 1.27
C VAL A 186 -19.80 -33.26 1.00
N ALA A 187 -19.30 -34.05 0.04
CA ALA A 187 -17.89 -34.06 -0.37
C ALA A 187 -17.50 -32.94 -1.35
N GLY A 188 -18.46 -32.09 -1.76
CA GLY A 188 -18.30 -31.05 -2.77
C GLY A 188 -18.06 -29.65 -2.21
N ASN A 189 -17.64 -28.75 -3.08
CA ASN A 189 -17.53 -27.33 -2.76
C ASN A 189 -18.94 -26.72 -2.65
N ALA A 190 -19.09 -25.77 -1.74
CA ALA A 190 -20.35 -25.04 -1.58
C ALA A 190 -20.71 -24.27 -2.86
N GLY A 191 -22.00 -24.20 -3.18
CA GLY A 191 -22.53 -23.46 -4.34
C GLY A 191 -22.35 -24.16 -5.68
N THR A 192 -22.03 -25.46 -5.68
CA THR A 192 -21.90 -26.27 -6.91
C THR A 192 -23.18 -27.00 -7.28
N GLY A 193 -24.06 -27.21 -6.32
CA GLY A 193 -25.36 -27.82 -6.45
C GLY A 193 -26.47 -26.83 -6.84
N PRO A 194 -27.71 -27.32 -7.00
CA PRO A 194 -28.84 -26.47 -7.31
C PRO A 194 -29.24 -25.57 -6.14
N GLU A 195 -29.71 -24.36 -6.47
CA GLU A 195 -30.37 -23.49 -5.51
C GLU A 195 -31.69 -24.09 -5.02
N LEU A 196 -31.98 -23.93 -3.73
CA LEU A 196 -33.28 -24.27 -3.14
C LEU A 196 -34.36 -23.39 -3.77
N ARG A 197 -35.47 -24.01 -4.20
CA ARG A 197 -36.59 -23.33 -4.85
C ARG A 197 -37.92 -23.65 -4.20
N PHE A 198 -38.79 -22.65 -4.12
CA PHE A 198 -40.18 -22.78 -3.69
C PHE A 198 -41.10 -22.08 -4.71
N GLY A 199 -42.07 -22.80 -5.27
CA GLY A 199 -42.95 -22.26 -6.31
C GLY A 199 -42.22 -21.79 -7.58
N GLY A 200 -41.09 -22.44 -7.91
CA GLY A 200 -40.26 -22.10 -9.07
C GLY A 200 -39.28 -20.92 -8.85
N SER A 201 -39.43 -20.18 -7.76
CA SER A 201 -38.53 -19.07 -7.38
C SER A 201 -37.46 -19.54 -6.40
N VAL A 202 -36.28 -18.91 -6.43
CA VAL A 202 -35.18 -19.18 -5.50
C VAL A 202 -35.61 -18.79 -4.09
N VAL A 203 -35.29 -19.65 -3.12
CA VAL A 203 -35.50 -19.37 -1.71
C VAL A 203 -34.38 -18.48 -1.20
N ILE A 204 -34.76 -17.39 -0.53
CA ILE A 204 -33.81 -16.46 0.07
C ILE A 204 -33.96 -16.34 1.58
N ALA A 205 -32.89 -15.95 2.26
CA ALA A 205 -32.86 -15.76 3.71
C ALA A 205 -33.97 -14.80 4.18
N GLY A 206 -34.73 -15.23 5.18
CA GLY A 206 -35.86 -14.47 5.74
C GLY A 206 -37.15 -14.47 4.91
N GLN A 207 -37.21 -15.13 3.75
CA GLN A 207 -38.40 -15.14 2.87
C GLN A 207 -39.69 -15.56 3.59
N PHE A 208 -39.60 -16.50 4.51
CA PHE A 208 -40.75 -17.03 5.25
C PHE A 208 -40.98 -16.34 6.60
N GLY A 209 -40.24 -15.27 6.90
CA GLY A 209 -40.26 -14.57 8.19
C GLY A 209 -39.35 -15.21 9.24
N SER A 210 -39.13 -14.49 10.35
CA SER A 210 -38.18 -14.86 11.41
C SER A 210 -38.54 -16.11 12.21
N SER A 211 -39.78 -16.60 12.08
CA SER A 211 -40.23 -17.85 12.74
C SER A 211 -39.81 -19.11 12.00
N TRP A 212 -39.19 -18.99 10.83
CA TRP A 212 -38.75 -20.13 10.01
C TRP A 212 -37.23 -20.16 9.91
N THR A 213 -36.68 -21.35 10.10
CA THR A 213 -35.24 -21.60 9.95
C THR A 213 -35.07 -22.92 9.19
N LEU A 214 -34.24 -22.90 8.15
CA LEU A 214 -33.85 -24.11 7.44
C LEU A 214 -32.89 -24.90 8.33
N LEU A 215 -33.11 -26.21 8.43
CA LEU A 215 -32.32 -27.10 9.30
C LEU A 215 -31.49 -28.13 8.53
N GLY A 216 -31.74 -28.30 7.22
CA GLY A 216 -30.98 -29.22 6.39
C GLY A 216 -31.67 -29.57 5.08
N ALA A 217 -31.00 -30.39 4.27
CA ALA A 217 -31.48 -30.90 3.00
C ALA A 217 -30.89 -32.29 2.72
N GLU A 218 -31.70 -33.21 2.20
CA GLU A 218 -31.28 -34.59 1.88
C GLU A 218 -31.68 -35.00 0.47
#